data_AF-A0A3D1SLK4-F1
#
_entry.id   AF-A0A3D1SLK4-F1
#
_cell.length_a   1.000
_cell.length_b   1.000
_cell.length_c   1.000
_cell.angle_alpha   90.00
_cell.angle_beta   90.00
_cell.angle_gamma   90.00
#
_symmetry.space_group_name_H-M   'P 1'
#
loop_
_entity.id
_entity.type
_entity.pdbx_description
1 polymer ?
#
loop_
_entity_poly.entity_id
_entity_poly.type
_entity_poly.pdbx_seq_one_letter_code
_entity_poly.pdbx_strand_id
1 'polypeptide(L)' 'MQEAHVLIFGSPKAGTPLMIASPLLALDLPLKVLVWQGEDDLVWVSSTSSDYLRVRYALPQELIGNIAGVDALIEQTLQG' A
#
# COMPACT_ATOMS: atom_id res chain seq x y z
N MET A 1 23.82 3.67 7.08
CA MET A 1 22.40 3.44 6.79
C MET A 1 21.64 4.56 7.48
N GLN A 2 20.76 5.24 6.77
CA GLN A 2 19.77 6.13 7.40
C GLN A 2 18.69 5.31 8.12
N GLU A 3 17.97 5.96 9.03
CA GLU A 3 16.82 5.39 9.74
C GLU A 3 15.71 4.98 8.77
N ALA A 4 15.14 3.79 8.97
CA ALA A 4 14.06 3.26 8.14
C ALA A 4 13.12 2.35 8.94
N HIS A 5 11.82 2.56 8.78
CA HIS A 5 10.75 1.81 9.43
C HIS A 5 9.73 1.35 8.41
N VAL A 6 9.39 0.07 8.43
CA VAL A 6 8.31 -0.48 7.59
C VAL A 6 7.11 -0.80 8.47
N LEU A 7 5.98 -0.15 8.19
CA LEU A 7 4.69 -0.48 8.77
C LEU A 7 4.03 -1.50 7.85
N ILE A 8 3.72 -2.67 8.40
CA ILE A 8 3.01 -3.73 7.70
C ILE A 8 1.62 -3.85 8.30
N PHE A 9 0.59 -3.72 7.47
CA PHE A 9 -0.80 -3.71 7.93
C PHE A 9 -1.73 -4.27 6.87
N GLY A 10 -2.89 -4.75 7.31
CA GLY A 10 -3.87 -5.30 6.39
C GLY A 10 -5.14 -5.77 7.08
N SER A 11 -6.15 -6.02 6.25
CA SER A 11 -7.43 -6.58 6.67
C SER A 11 -7.68 -7.84 5.85
N PRO A 12 -7.73 -9.04 6.47
CA PRO A 12 -8.08 -10.26 5.76
C PRO A 12 -9.42 -10.15 5.01
N LYS A 13 -10.40 -9.44 5.59
CA LYS A 13 -11.71 -9.19 4.97
C LYS A 13 -11.59 -8.39 3.66
N ALA A 14 -10.72 -7.37 3.64
CA ALA A 14 -10.49 -6.56 2.45
C ALA A 14 -9.64 -7.30 1.41
N GLY A 15 -8.57 -7.98 1.85
CA GLY A 15 -7.55 -8.60 1.01
C GLY A 15 -7.95 -9.92 0.35
N THR A 16 -8.72 -10.76 1.04
CA THR A 16 -9.06 -12.12 0.55
C THR A 16 -9.78 -12.11 -0.81
N PRO A 17 -10.81 -11.26 -1.04
CA PRO A 17 -11.44 -11.17 -2.36
C PRO A 17 -10.46 -10.82 -3.49
N LEU A 18 -9.47 -9.97 -3.23
CA LEU A 18 -8.47 -9.61 -4.24
C LEU A 18 -7.50 -10.77 -4.52
N MET A 19 -7.10 -11.53 -3.50
CA MET A 19 -6.26 -12.73 -3.70
C MET A 19 -6.99 -13.86 -4.42
N ILE A 20 -8.31 -13.98 -4.23
CA ILE A 20 -9.14 -14.90 -5.02
C ILE A 20 -9.16 -14.47 -6.49
N ALA A 21 -9.31 -13.17 -6.76
CA ALA A 21 -9.32 -12.64 -8.12
C ALA A 21 -7.95 -12.72 -8.81
N SER A 22 -6.87 -12.48 -8.07
CA SER A 22 -5.49 -12.58 -8.55
C SER A 22 -4.57 -13.08 -7.44
N PRO A 23 -4.24 -14.40 -7.42
CA PRO A 23 -3.40 -14.98 -6.37
C PRO A 23 -2.02 -14.34 -6.25
N LEU A 24 -1.49 -13.80 -7.35
CA LEU A 24 -0.18 -13.13 -7.37
C LEU A 24 -0.14 -11.85 -6.51
N LEU A 25 -1.29 -11.25 -6.21
CA LEU A 25 -1.36 -10.10 -5.30
C LEU A 25 -0.87 -10.44 -3.89
N ALA A 26 -0.83 -11.72 -3.49
CA ALA A 26 -0.24 -12.15 -2.23
C ALA A 26 1.25 -11.78 -2.06
N LEU A 27 1.95 -11.42 -3.15
CA LEU A 27 3.31 -10.89 -3.09
C LEU A 27 3.36 -9.45 -2.53
N ASP A 28 2.31 -8.68 -2.75
CA ASP A 28 2.22 -7.28 -2.31
C ASP A 28 1.34 -7.10 -1.06
N LEU A 29 0.52 -8.11 -0.71
CA LEU A 29 -0.19 -8.15 0.56
C LEU A 29 0.63 -8.84 1.67
N PRO A 30 0.45 -8.48 2.95
CA PRO A 30 -0.25 -7.28 3.42
C PRO A 30 0.40 -5.98 2.94
N LEU A 31 -0.36 -4.88 2.98
CA LEU A 31 0.07 -3.56 2.55
C LEU A 31 1.23 -3.06 3.42
N LYS A 32 2.05 -2.19 2.84
CA LYS A 32 3.27 -1.68 3.45
C LYS A 32 3.39 -0.18 3.25
N VAL A 33 3.89 0.50 4.27
CA VAL A 33 4.36 1.89 4.19
C VAL A 33 5.78 1.91 4.72
N LEU A 34 6.71 2.45 3.93
CA LEU A 34 8.09 2.69 4.31
C LEU A 34 8.24 4.15 4.72
N VAL A 35 8.72 4.39 5.94
CA VAL A 35 9.14 5.70 6.44
C VAL A 35 10.66 5.68 6.55
N TRP A 36 11.35 6.60 5.89
CA TRP A 36 12.82 6.57 5.83
C TRP A 36 13.41 7.98 5.73
N GLN A 37 14.62 8.17 6.24
CA GLN A 37 15.35 9.43 6.09
C GLN A 37 16.22 9.39 4.82
N GLY A 38 16.07 10.39 3.96
CA GLY A 38 16.84 10.56 2.72
C GLY A 38 18.21 11.20 2.93
N GLU A 39 19.01 11.26 1.87
CA GLU A 39 20.32 11.93 1.85
C GLU A 39 20.22 13.46 1.99
N ASP A 40 19.04 14.01 1.76
CA ASP A 40 18.69 15.41 1.96
C ASP A 40 18.25 15.74 3.39
N ASP A 41 18.40 14.80 4.32
CA ASP A 41 17.90 14.86 5.70
C ASP A 41 16.37 15.04 5.81
N LEU A 42 15.63 14.83 4.72
CA LEU A 42 14.17 14.81 4.74
C LEU A 42 13.65 13.41 5.08
N VAL A 43 12.50 13.37 5.77
CA VAL A 43 11.78 12.12 6.03
C VAL A 43 10.76 11.88 4.92
N TRP A 44 10.88 10.73 4.29
CA TRP A 44 10.06 10.29 3.17
C TRP A 44 9.09 9.20 3.62
N VAL A 45 7.89 9.24 3.08
CA VAL A 45 6.89 8.18 3.22
C VAL A 45 6.60 7.60 1.85
N SER A 46 6.77 6.29 1.71
CA SER A 46 6.66 5.59 0.42
C SER A 46 5.72 4.39 0.57
N SER A 47 4.79 4.25 -0.38
CA SER A 47 3.85 3.14 -0.46
C SER A 47 3.62 2.75 -1.92
N THR A 48 3.17 1.51 -2.13
CA THR A 48 2.68 1.09 -3.44
C THR A 48 1.23 1.52 -3.58
N SER A 49 0.92 2.38 -4.54
CA SER A 49 -0.45 2.86 -4.74
C SER A 49 -1.41 1.73 -5.12
N SER A 50 -2.65 1.85 -4.67
CA SER A 50 -3.69 0.86 -4.99
C SER A 50 -3.92 0.76 -6.50
N ASP A 51 -3.86 1.88 -7.23
CA ASP A 51 -4.04 1.89 -8.68
C ASP A 51 -2.91 1.18 -9.44
N TYR A 52 -1.67 1.28 -8.94
CA TYR A 52 -0.56 0.49 -9.50
C TYR A 52 -0.80 -1.01 -9.28
N LEU A 53 -1.22 -1.42 -8.08
CA LEU A 53 -1.57 -2.82 -7.79
C LEU A 53 -2.71 -3.32 -8.70
N ARG A 54 -3.72 -2.48 -8.94
CA ARG A 54 -4.83 -2.80 -9.84
C ARG A 54 -4.34 -3.13 -11.25
N VAL A 55 -3.49 -2.27 -11.81
CA VAL A 55 -2.93 -2.47 -13.16
C VAL A 55 -2.01 -3.67 -13.19
N ARG A 56 -1.09 -3.80 -12.23
CA ARG A 56 -0.10 -4.88 -12.14
C ARG A 56 -0.74 -6.27 -12.07
N TYR A 57 -1.86 -6.39 -11.34
CA TYR A 57 -2.53 -7.67 -11.11
C TYR A 57 -3.82 -7.85 -11.92
N ALA A 58 -4.09 -6.96 -12.88
CA ALA A 58 -5.28 -6.96 -13.72
C ALA A 58 -6.59 -7.08 -12.91
N LEU A 59 -6.69 -6.34 -11.81
CA LEU A 59 -7.83 -6.43 -10.89
C LEU A 59 -9.02 -5.62 -11.42
N PRO A 60 -10.26 -6.14 -11.24
CA PRO A 60 -11.47 -5.35 -11.45
C PRO A 60 -11.49 -4.09 -10.59
N GLN A 61 -11.97 -2.97 -11.17
CA GLN A 61 -12.09 -1.69 -10.46
C GLN A 61 -12.94 -1.82 -9.17
N GLU A 62 -13.96 -2.67 -9.18
CA GLU A 62 -14.82 -2.88 -8.02
C GLU A 62 -14.08 -3.50 -6.83
N LEU A 63 -13.07 -4.33 -7.08
CA LEU A 63 -12.30 -4.98 -6.02
C LEU A 63 -11.21 -4.07 -5.45
N ILE A 64 -10.65 -3.13 -6.23
CA ILE A 64 -9.60 -2.24 -5.71
C ILE A 64 -10.13 -1.30 -4.61
N GLY A 65 -11.43 -0.98 -4.65
CA GLY A 65 -12.08 -0.17 -3.62
C GLY A 65 -11.92 -0.71 -2.20
N ASN A 66 -11.68 -2.03 -2.05
CA ASN A 66 -11.42 -2.65 -0.75
C ASN A 66 -10.13 -2.14 -0.07
N ILE A 67 -9.14 -1.69 -0.85
CA ILE A 67 -7.84 -1.23 -0.35
C ILE A 67 -7.52 0.23 -0.73
N ALA A 68 -8.23 0.83 -1.69
CA ALA A 68 -7.93 2.17 -2.20
C ALA A 68 -8.01 3.28 -1.14
N GLY A 69 -8.78 3.10 -0.06
CA GLY A 69 -8.86 4.08 1.03
C GLY A 69 -7.53 4.33 1.77
N VAL A 70 -6.56 3.41 1.65
CA VAL A 70 -5.22 3.57 2.25
C VAL A 70 -4.45 4.73 1.63
N ASP A 71 -4.57 4.95 0.33
CA ASP A 71 -3.82 5.99 -0.36
C ASP A 71 -4.20 7.37 0.22
N ALA A 72 -5.52 7.62 0.34
CA ALA A 72 -6.04 8.84 0.95
C ALA A 72 -5.69 8.98 2.44
N LEU A 73 -5.66 7.88 3.20
CA LEU A 73 -5.30 7.90 4.63
C LEU A 73 -3.84 8.32 4.83
N ILE A 74 -2.93 7.81 3.99
CA ILE A 74 -1.51 8.18 4.02
C ILE A 74 -1.39 9.68 3.73
N GLU A 75 -2.00 10.16 2.65
CA GLU A 75 -1.96 11.58 2.28
C GLU A 75 -2.49 12.50 3.39
N GLN A 76 -3.62 12.16 4.00
CA GLN A 76 -4.20 12.94 5.11
C GLN A 76 -3.29 12.95 6.35
N THR A 77 -2.60 11.84 6.63
CA THR A 77 -1.68 11.74 7.77
C THR A 77 -0.46 12.65 7.60
N LEU A 78 -0.03 12.90 6.36
CA LEU A 78 1.10 13.79 6.05
C LEU A 78 0.73 15.27 6.06
N GLN A 79 -0.56 15.61 6.05
CA GLN A 79 -1.06 16.98 6.09
C GLN A 79 -1.38 17.48 7.51
N GLY A 80 -1.31 16.59 8.49
CA GLY A 80 -1.62 16.87 9.91
C GLY A 80 -0.45 17.42 10.73
#